data_AF-A0A960GYK4-F1
#
_entry.id   AF-A0A960GYK4-F1
#
_cell.length_a   1.000
_cell.length_b   1.000
_cell.length_c   1.000
_cell.angle_alpha   90.00
_cell.angle_beta   90.00
_cell.angle_gamma   90.00
#
_symmetry.space_group_name_H-M   'P 1'
#
loop_
_entity.id
_entity.type
_entity.pdbx_description
1 polymer ?
#
loop_
_entity_poly.entity_id
_entity_poly.type
_entity_poly.pdbx_seq_one_letter_code
_entity_poly.pdbx_strand_id
1 'polypeptide(L)'
;MTTNSFLASPWAGRWHDFWHGDIGEWILTRGLRIALLLIGGLLAARFINWAAQRISRRIDADFRQSDALVRSESAKHRQAVASVISYVAIALLAVMVAVEVTDILAIPVSSLVAPAAVLGAALGFGAQRIVQDLLSGFFIITEKQYGFGDLV
;
A
#
# COMPACT_ATOMS: atom_id res chain seq x y z
N MET A 1 58.35 7.37 -36.49
CA MET A 1 57.05 6.67 -36.56
C MET A 1 56.66 6.30 -35.13
N THR A 2 55.95 7.18 -34.44
CA THR A 2 55.52 6.99 -33.05
C THR A 2 54.09 6.47 -33.05
N THR A 3 53.93 5.16 -32.93
CA THR A 3 52.65 4.50 -32.69
C THR A 3 52.21 4.77 -31.27
N ASN A 4 51.48 5.87 -31.05
CA ASN A 4 50.67 6.07 -29.86
C ASN A 4 49.40 5.20 -29.99
N SER A 5 49.56 3.89 -29.83
CA SER A 5 48.42 3.03 -29.49
C SER A 5 48.08 3.32 -28.03
N PHE A 6 47.29 4.38 -27.82
CA PHE A 6 46.63 4.62 -26.55
C PHE A 6 45.96 3.31 -26.15
N LEU A 7 46.30 2.86 -24.94
CA LEU A 7 45.74 1.71 -24.27
C LEU A 7 44.22 1.89 -24.20
N ALA A 8 43.49 1.50 -25.24
CA ALA A 8 42.06 1.28 -25.15
C ALA A 8 41.92 0.14 -24.16
N SER A 9 41.71 0.49 -22.89
CA SER A 9 41.55 -0.47 -21.81
C SER A 9 40.50 -1.48 -22.27
N PRO A 10 40.82 -2.80 -22.32
CA PRO A 10 39.84 -3.85 -22.66
C PRO A 10 38.60 -3.82 -21.77
N TRP A 11 38.68 -3.09 -20.66
CA TRP A 11 37.60 -2.80 -19.74
C TRP A 11 36.55 -1.83 -20.30
N ALA A 12 36.95 -0.81 -21.07
CA ALA A 12 36.04 0.20 -21.62
C ALA A 12 35.15 -0.36 -22.74
N GLY A 13 35.70 -1.20 -23.62
CA GLY A 13 34.93 -1.89 -24.67
C GLY A 13 33.89 -2.84 -24.06
N ARG A 14 34.30 -3.66 -23.07
CA ARG A 14 33.38 -4.57 -22.37
C ARG A 14 32.24 -3.84 -21.64
N TRP A 15 32.51 -2.64 -21.10
CA TRP A 15 31.48 -1.83 -20.47
C TRP A 15 30.47 -1.30 -21.50
N HIS A 16 30.95 -0.83 -22.64
CA HIS A 16 30.09 -0.40 -23.74
C HIS A 16 29.22 -1.55 -24.26
N ASP A 17 29.82 -2.70 -24.57
CA ASP A 17 29.12 -3.89 -25.06
C ASP A 17 28.12 -4.44 -24.04
N PHE A 18 28.41 -4.33 -22.74
CA PHE A 18 27.49 -4.74 -21.68
C PHE A 18 26.21 -3.89 -21.65
N TRP A 19 26.34 -2.56 -21.74
CA TRP A 19 25.18 -1.65 -21.71
C TRP A 19 24.40 -1.64 -23.04
N HIS A 20 25.03 -1.99 -24.15
CA HIS A 20 24.40 -2.05 -25.47
C HIS A 20 23.94 -3.46 -25.84
N GLY A 21 24.32 -4.48 -25.07
CA GLY A 21 23.80 -5.83 -25.20
C GLY A 21 22.41 -6.00 -24.56
N ASP A 22 21.80 -7.16 -24.78
CA ASP A 22 20.43 -7.49 -24.35
C ASP A 22 20.17 -7.23 -22.85
N ILE A 23 21.19 -7.40 -22.02
CA ILE A 23 21.12 -7.18 -20.56
C ILE A 23 20.98 -5.69 -20.24
N GLY A 24 21.78 -4.84 -20.90
CA GLY A 24 21.72 -3.39 -20.72
C GLY A 24 20.38 -2.81 -21.16
N GLU A 25 19.88 -3.27 -22.31
CA GLU A 25 18.56 -2.86 -22.81
C GLU A 25 17.43 -3.32 -21.87
N TRP A 26 17.48 -4.56 -21.36
CA TRP A 26 16.51 -5.05 -20.39
C TRP A 26 16.52 -4.24 -19.08
N ILE A 27 17.71 -3.91 -18.55
CA ILE A 27 17.86 -3.11 -17.33
C ILE A 27 17.31 -1.70 -17.55
N LEU A 28 17.65 -1.06 -18.68
CA LEU A 28 17.24 0.32 -18.96
C LEU A 28 15.74 0.43 -19.25
N THR A 29 15.13 -0.58 -19.87
CA THR A 29 13.71 -0.55 -20.23
C THR A 29 12.81 -1.10 -19.13
N ARG A 30 13.03 -2.34 -18.69
CA ARG A 30 12.20 -3.03 -17.70
C ARG A 30 12.68 -2.73 -16.28
N GLY A 31 13.99 -2.80 -16.05
CA GLY A 31 14.57 -2.52 -14.74
C GLY A 31 14.27 -1.11 -14.24
N LEU A 32 14.39 -0.10 -15.10
CA LEU A 32 14.05 1.29 -14.77
C LEU A 32 12.56 1.44 -14.41
N ARG A 33 11.65 0.83 -15.19
CA ARG A 33 10.21 0.90 -14.90
C ARG A 33 9.87 0.25 -13.57
N ILE A 34 10.44 -0.92 -13.28
CA ILE A 34 10.28 -1.59 -11.98
C ILE A 34 10.82 -0.69 -10.86
N ALA A 35 12.01 -0.12 -11.03
CA ALA A 35 12.60 0.76 -10.03
C ALA A 35 11.72 1.99 -9.76
N LEU A 36 11.19 2.64 -10.81
CA LEU A 36 10.28 3.78 -10.68
C LEU A 36 8.97 3.39 -9.99
N LEU A 37 8.39 2.23 -10.30
CA LEU A 37 7.20 1.73 -9.61
C LEU A 37 7.46 1.44 -8.13
N LEU A 38 8.59 0.80 -7.80
CA LEU A 38 8.96 0.53 -6.41
C LEU A 38 9.23 1.82 -5.63
N ILE A 39 9.91 2.79 -6.24
CA ILE A 39 10.14 4.10 -5.64
C ILE A 39 8.81 4.84 -5.45
N GLY A 40 7.95 4.87 -6.46
CA GLY A 40 6.63 5.48 -6.40
C GLY A 40 5.76 4.84 -5.31
N GLY A 41 5.72 3.51 -5.24
CA GLY A 41 5.03 2.74 -4.21
C GLY A 41 5.58 3.03 -2.80
N LEU A 42 6.90 3.09 -2.64
CA LEU A 42 7.53 3.43 -1.36
C LEU A 42 7.19 4.87 -0.92
N LEU A 43 7.23 5.82 -1.84
CA LEU A 43 6.87 7.21 -1.58
C LEU A 43 5.39 7.34 -1.20
N ALA A 44 4.50 6.64 -1.92
CA ALA A 44 3.08 6.59 -1.60
C ALA A 44 2.83 5.95 -0.22
N ALA A 45 3.48 4.83 0.10
CA ALA A 45 3.38 4.20 1.43
C ALA A 45 3.89 5.14 2.55
N ARG A 46 4.97 5.87 2.30
CA ARG A 46 5.50 6.88 3.23
C ARG A 46 4.52 8.05 3.40
N PHE A 47 3.88 8.48 2.31
CA PHE A 47 2.84 9.51 2.33
C PHE A 47 1.61 9.07 3.13
N ILE A 48 1.12 7.83 2.95
CA ILE A 48 0.01 7.26 3.71
C ILE A 48 0.31 7.31 5.21
N ASN A 49 1.47 6.80 5.63
CA ASN A 49 1.89 6.82 7.03
C ASN A 49 2.00 8.25 7.59
N TRP A 50 2.59 9.16 6.81
CA TRP A 50 2.67 10.57 7.18
C TRP A 50 1.29 11.21 7.34
N ALA A 51 0.37 10.95 6.40
CA ALA A 51 -0.99 11.48 6.43
C ALA A 51 -1.75 10.97 7.66
N ALA A 52 -1.69 9.68 7.94
CA ALA A 52 -2.35 9.10 9.11
C ALA A 52 -1.88 9.70 10.43
N GLN A 53 -0.56 9.89 10.58
CA GLN A 53 0.00 10.58 11.74
C GLN A 53 -0.44 12.06 11.79
N ARG A 54 -0.54 12.72 10.64
CA ARG A 54 -0.99 14.11 10.55
C ARG A 54 -2.44 14.27 10.98
N ILE A 55 -3.33 13.37 10.54
CA ILE A 55 -4.75 13.34 10.92
C ILE A 55 -4.88 13.08 12.42
N SER A 56 -4.20 12.07 12.95
CA SER A 56 -4.24 11.72 14.39
C SER A 56 -3.89 12.94 15.26
N ARG A 57 -2.81 13.65 14.92
CA ARG A 57 -2.36 14.84 15.65
C ARG A 57 -3.32 16.04 15.56
N ARG A 58 -4.05 16.20 14.45
CA ARG A 58 -5.05 17.29 14.32
C ARG A 58 -6.23 17.04 15.22
N ILE A 59 -6.71 15.80 15.23
CA ILE A 59 -7.86 15.40 16.03
C ILE A 59 -7.56 15.55 17.53
N ASP A 60 -6.36 15.19 17.99
CA ASP A 60 -5.98 15.34 19.41
C ASP A 60 -5.91 16.82 19.87
N ALA A 61 -5.61 17.74 18.96
CA ALA A 61 -5.44 19.17 19.26
C ALA A 61 -6.76 19.92 19.51
N ASP A 62 -7.89 19.44 18.95
CA ASP A 62 -9.22 20.08 19.08
C ASP A 62 -9.92 19.75 20.40
N PHE A 63 -9.64 18.61 21.05
CA PHE A 63 -10.30 18.20 22.30
C PHE A 63 -9.66 18.78 23.57
N ARG A 64 -9.22 20.04 23.56
CA ARG A 64 -8.48 20.69 24.67
C ARG A 64 -9.27 20.95 25.97
N GLN A 65 -10.47 20.39 26.15
CA GLN A 65 -11.38 20.77 27.26
C GLN A 65 -11.83 19.66 28.24
N SER A 66 -11.30 18.42 28.17
CA SER A 66 -11.78 17.33 29.06
C SER A 66 -10.66 16.51 29.71
N ASP A 67 -10.94 15.99 30.91
CA ASP A 67 -10.06 15.34 31.89
C ASP A 67 -8.89 14.49 31.37
N ALA A 68 -7.73 14.63 32.02
CA ALA A 68 -6.44 14.06 31.61
C ALA A 68 -6.38 12.51 31.58
N LEU A 69 -7.27 11.81 32.32
CA LEU A 69 -7.30 10.35 32.37
C LEU A 69 -8.09 9.74 31.18
N VAL A 70 -9.25 10.31 30.83
CA VAL A 70 -10.10 9.92 29.67
C VAL A 70 -9.38 10.19 28.33
N ARG A 71 -8.48 11.18 28.33
CA ARG A 71 -7.60 11.48 27.18
C ARG A 71 -6.73 10.30 26.75
N SER A 72 -6.21 9.52 27.71
CA SER A 72 -5.22 8.48 27.40
C SER A 72 -5.83 7.28 26.68
N GLU A 73 -7.10 6.97 26.93
CA GLU A 73 -7.77 5.80 26.37
C GLU A 73 -8.35 6.10 24.98
N SER A 74 -9.04 7.24 24.84
CA SER A 74 -9.62 7.69 23.57
C SER A 74 -8.56 8.02 22.51
N ALA A 75 -7.42 8.60 22.89
CA ALA A 75 -6.31 8.87 21.97
C ALA A 75 -5.63 7.58 21.50
N LYS A 76 -5.43 6.60 22.40
CA LYS A 76 -4.87 5.28 22.05
C LYS A 76 -5.76 4.54 21.05
N HIS A 77 -7.07 4.54 21.27
CA HIS A 77 -8.01 3.90 20.36
C HIS A 77 -8.00 4.55 18.96
N ARG A 78 -8.00 5.89 18.88
CA ARG A 78 -7.92 6.62 17.61
C ARG A 78 -6.62 6.34 16.86
N GLN A 79 -5.49 6.30 17.56
CA GLN A 79 -4.20 6.00 16.96
C GLN A 79 -4.15 4.55 16.45
N ALA A 80 -4.75 3.60 17.17
CA ALA A 80 -4.86 2.22 16.71
C ALA A 80 -5.69 2.13 15.41
N VAL A 81 -6.86 2.78 15.36
CA VAL A 81 -7.72 2.82 14.17
C VAL A 81 -6.99 3.46 12.98
N ALA A 82 -6.36 4.61 13.16
CA ALA A 82 -5.59 5.28 12.10
C ALA A 82 -4.44 4.40 11.59
N SER A 83 -3.78 3.66 12.48
CA SER A 83 -2.73 2.71 12.11
C SER A 83 -3.29 1.56 11.28
N VAL A 84 -4.40 0.95 11.70
CA VAL A 84 -5.05 -0.15 10.96
C VAL A 84 -5.44 0.31 9.56
N ILE A 85 -6.08 1.48 9.42
CA ILE A 85 -6.45 2.04 8.10
C ILE A 85 -5.21 2.23 7.23
N SER A 86 -4.12 2.74 7.79
CA SER A 86 -2.86 2.92 7.06
C SER A 86 -2.28 1.60 6.59
N TYR A 87 -2.25 0.59 7.45
CA TYR A 87 -1.75 -0.74 7.09
C TYR A 87 -2.60 -1.38 5.99
N VAL A 88 -3.93 -1.26 6.05
CA VAL A 88 -4.82 -1.75 4.99
C VAL A 88 -4.54 -1.03 3.67
N ALA A 89 -4.42 0.30 3.67
CA ALA A 89 -4.11 1.07 2.48
C ALA A 89 -2.75 0.71 1.87
N ILE A 90 -1.73 0.51 2.71
CA ILE A 90 -0.39 0.07 2.28
C ILE A 90 -0.44 -1.35 1.72
N ALA A 91 -1.21 -2.25 2.32
CA ALA A 91 -1.37 -3.61 1.81
C ALA A 91 -2.03 -3.62 0.42
N LEU A 92 -3.08 -2.84 0.22
CA LEU A 92 -3.72 -2.68 -1.10
C LEU A 92 -2.76 -2.09 -2.13
N LEU A 93 -2.00 -1.05 -1.75
CA LEU A 93 -0.97 -0.46 -2.59
C LEU A 93 0.11 -1.49 -2.98
N ALA A 94 0.56 -2.30 -2.03
CA ALA A 94 1.56 -3.33 -2.28
C ALA A 94 1.04 -4.40 -3.26
N VAL A 95 -0.21 -4.82 -3.13
CA VAL A 95 -0.87 -5.73 -4.09
C VAL A 95 -0.92 -5.10 -5.48
N MET A 96 -1.32 -3.83 -5.58
CA MET A 96 -1.36 -3.11 -6.86
C MET A 96 0.03 -3.06 -7.52
N VAL A 97 1.06 -2.65 -6.77
CA VAL A 97 2.45 -2.60 -7.28
C VAL A 97 2.94 -4.00 -7.69
N ALA A 98 2.61 -5.05 -6.93
CA ALA A 98 3.00 -6.41 -7.27
C ALA A 98 2.39 -6.88 -8.60
N VAL A 99 1.11 -6.57 -8.85
CA VAL A 99 0.44 -6.88 -10.13
C VAL A 99 1.11 -6.15 -11.29
N GLU A 100 1.40 -4.85 -11.16
CA GLU A 100 2.12 -4.08 -12.18
C GLU A 100 3.53 -4.65 -12.46
N VAL A 101 4.24 -5.10 -11.43
CA VAL A 101 5.55 -5.75 -11.60
C VAL A 101 5.42 -7.05 -12.39
N THR A 102 4.36 -7.84 -12.17
CA THR A 102 4.15 -9.08 -12.95
C THR A 102 3.93 -8.81 -14.44
N ASP A 103 3.24 -7.73 -14.80
CA ASP A 103 3.07 -7.32 -16.19
C ASP A 103 4.42 -7.00 -16.86
N ILE A 104 5.30 -6.25 -16.18
CA ILE A 104 6.63 -5.92 -16.70
C ILE A 104 7.52 -7.16 -16.89
N LEU A 105 7.39 -8.14 -15.98
CA LEU A 105 8.10 -9.41 -16.07
C LEU A 105 7.49 -10.37 -17.09
N ALA A 106 6.42 -9.98 -17.79
CA ALA A 106 5.66 -10.81 -18.71
C ALA A 106 5.13 -12.11 -18.03
N ILE A 107 4.85 -12.03 -16.73
CA ILE A 107 4.19 -13.10 -15.98
C ILE A 107 2.69 -12.87 -16.13
N PRO A 108 1.93 -13.85 -16.64
CA PRO A 108 0.50 -13.66 -16.85
C PRO A 108 -0.21 -13.50 -15.51
N VAL A 109 -0.92 -12.38 -15.34
CA VAL A 109 -1.72 -12.08 -14.13
C VAL A 109 -2.75 -13.17 -13.84
N SER A 110 -3.22 -13.88 -14.88
CA SER A 110 -4.13 -15.03 -14.75
C SER A 110 -3.60 -16.13 -13.82
N SER A 111 -2.28 -16.34 -13.75
CA SER A 111 -1.66 -17.30 -12.82
C SER A 111 -1.81 -16.89 -11.35
N LEU A 112 -2.00 -15.60 -11.06
CA LEU A 112 -2.21 -15.08 -9.71
C LEU A 112 -3.69 -15.10 -9.30
N VAL A 113 -4.62 -15.26 -10.24
CA VAL A 113 -6.06 -15.16 -9.97
C VAL A 113 -6.52 -16.24 -9.01
N ALA A 114 -6.10 -17.49 -9.22
CA ALA A 114 -6.49 -18.61 -8.34
C ALA A 114 -6.07 -18.40 -6.87
N PRO A 115 -4.77 -18.15 -6.55
CA PRO A 115 -4.37 -17.89 -5.17
C PRO A 115 -4.96 -16.59 -4.61
N ALA A 116 -5.09 -15.53 -5.43
CA ALA A 116 -5.72 -14.28 -5.01
C ALA A 116 -7.20 -14.48 -4.65
N ALA A 117 -7.93 -15.32 -5.39
CA ALA A 117 -9.32 -15.64 -5.12
C ALA A 117 -9.49 -16.40 -3.79
N VAL A 118 -8.62 -17.37 -3.51
CA VAL A 118 -8.64 -18.12 -2.23
C VAL A 118 -8.33 -17.20 -1.06
N LEU A 119 -7.30 -16.35 -1.16
CA LEU A 119 -6.96 -15.36 -0.13
C LEU A 119 -8.08 -14.34 0.06
N GLY A 120 -8.65 -13.84 -1.03
CA GLY A 120 -9.77 -12.90 -1.02
C GLY A 120 -11.02 -13.49 -0.36
N ALA A 121 -11.35 -14.75 -0.67
CA ALA A 121 -12.45 -15.47 -0.02
C ALA A 121 -12.20 -15.66 1.47
N ALA A 122 -10.98 -16.05 1.87
CA ALA A 122 -10.63 -16.21 3.29
C ALA A 122 -10.76 -14.88 4.07
N LEU A 123 -10.29 -13.77 3.50
CA LEU A 123 -10.45 -12.43 4.09
C LEU A 123 -11.92 -12.01 4.14
N GLY A 124 -12.70 -12.29 3.09
CA GLY A 124 -14.13 -12.00 3.02
C GLY A 124 -14.94 -12.75 4.07
N PHE A 125 -14.68 -14.05 4.25
CA PHE A 125 -15.30 -14.85 5.31
C PHE A 125 -14.89 -14.36 6.70
N GLY A 126 -13.63 -13.95 6.89
CA GLY A 126 -13.16 -13.35 8.14
C GLY A 126 -13.86 -12.02 8.49
N ALA A 127 -14.16 -11.20 7.48
CA ALA A 127 -14.84 -9.91 7.65
C ALA A 127 -16.38 -10.02 7.69
N GLN A 128 -16.96 -11.20 7.42
CA GLN A 128 -18.39 -11.38 7.21
C GLN A 128 -19.26 -10.86 8.37
N ARG A 129 -18.86 -11.12 9.62
CA ARG A 129 -19.61 -10.65 10.80
C ARG A 129 -19.65 -9.13 10.90
N ILE A 130 -18.53 -8.46 10.62
CA ILE A 130 -18.44 -6.99 10.63
C ILE A 130 -19.40 -6.39 9.61
N VAL A 131 -19.47 -6.98 8.41
CA VAL A 131 -20.40 -6.54 7.36
C VAL A 131 -21.85 -6.75 7.78
N GLN A 132 -22.17 -7.89 8.39
CA GLN A 132 -23.51 -8.18 8.90
C GLN A 132 -23.95 -7.17 9.96
N ASP A 133 -23.07 -6.86 10.92
CA ASP A 133 -23.37 -5.91 12.00
C ASP A 133 -23.59 -4.50 11.44
N LEU A 134 -22.76 -4.08 10.47
CA LEU A 134 -22.88 -2.77 9.83
C LEU A 134 -24.19 -2.62 9.05
N LEU A 135 -24.57 -3.63 8.27
CA LEU A 135 -25.84 -3.63 7.53
C LEU A 135 -27.03 -3.64 8.48
N SER A 136 -27.00 -4.46 9.53
CA SER A 136 -28.07 -4.54 10.53
C SER A 136 -28.26 -3.18 11.22
N GLY A 137 -27.17 -2.54 11.63
CA GLY A 137 -27.21 -1.19 12.22
C GLY A 137 -27.76 -0.14 11.25
N PHE A 138 -27.37 -0.18 9.97
CA PHE A 138 -27.91 0.70 8.94
C PHE A 138 -29.43 0.54 8.78
N PHE A 139 -29.94 -0.69 8.76
CA PHE A 139 -31.38 -0.95 8.65
C PHE A 139 -32.16 -0.50 9.89
N ILE A 140 -31.66 -0.75 11.10
CA ILE A 140 -32.29 -0.27 12.34
C ILE A 140 -32.52 1.24 12.30
N ILE A 141 -31.51 2.01 11.89
CA ILE A 141 -31.57 3.48 11.83
C ILE A 141 -32.52 3.94 10.72
N THR A 142 -32.42 3.35 9.53
CA THR A 142 -33.17 3.78 8.34
C THR A 142 -34.65 3.44 8.46
N GLU A 143 -34.97 2.29 9.05
CA GLU A 143 -36.34 1.79 9.21
C GLU A 143 -37.02 2.31 10.49
N LYS A 144 -36.29 3.02 11.36
CA LYS A 144 -36.78 3.50 12.67
C LYS A 144 -37.47 2.40 13.48
N GLN A 145 -36.90 1.19 13.49
CA GLN A 145 -37.50 0.02 14.15
C GLN A 145 -37.63 0.17 15.68
N TYR A 146 -36.96 1.15 16.30
CA TYR A 146 -37.17 1.56 17.68
C TYR A 146 -37.49 3.06 17.74
N GLY A 147 -38.70 3.39 18.20
CA GLY A 147 -39.07 4.77 18.53
C GLY A 147 -38.45 5.20 19.87
N PHE A 148 -38.10 6.48 20.02
CA PHE A 148 -37.68 7.03 21.32
C PHE A 148 -38.77 6.77 22.38
N GLY A 149 -38.52 5.85 23.32
CA GLY A 149 -39.40 5.61 24.46
C GLY A 149 -39.92 4.19 24.65
N ASP A 150 -39.66 3.24 23.74
CA ASP A 150 -40.06 1.85 23.98
C ASP A 150 -39.12 1.16 24.97
N LEU A 151 -39.68 0.82 26.12
CA LEU A 151 -39.08 -0.04 27.13
C LEU A 151 -39.16 -1.48 26.63
N VAL A 152 -38.00 -2.09 26.41
CA VAL A 152 -37.83 -3.56 26.31
C VAL A 152 -37.26 -4.10 27.60
#